data_AF-A0A661R6D4-F1
#
_entry.id   AF-A0A661R6D4-F1
#
_cell.length_a   1.000
_cell.length_b   1.000
_cell.length_c   1.000
_cell.angle_alpha   90.00
_cell.angle_beta   90.00
_cell.angle_gamma   90.00
#
_symmetry.space_group_name_H-M   'P 1'
#
loop_
_entity.id
_entity.type
_entity.pdbx_description
1 polymer ?
#
loop_
_entity_poly.entity_id
_entity_poly.type
_entity_poly.pdbx_seq_one_letter_code
_entity_poly.pdbx_strand_id
1 'polypeptide(L)'
;MIVEIFVFFFGIVVGSFLNVCIYRLPRSLSIVHPRSMCPHCGKEIAFYDNIPILSYFYLRRRCRHCGATISLRYPLIEFVSGLFAVAVFSRYGLSLEGLFIYALISALLVITFIDIDYRIIPDVITYPGIVVGFFSSIVRDISYKESLTGIILG
;
A
#
# COMPACT_ATOMS: atom_id res chain seq x y z
N MET A 1 -20.75 -11.75 -1.29
CA MET A 1 -19.79 -12.83 -1.56
C MET A 1 -19.00 -12.64 -2.86
N ILE A 2 -19.60 -12.70 -4.06
CA ILE A 2 -18.82 -12.58 -5.32
C ILE A 2 -18.08 -11.24 -5.43
N VAL A 3 -18.77 -10.11 -5.15
CA VAL A 3 -18.16 -8.77 -5.25
C VAL A 3 -17.02 -8.59 -4.23
N GLU A 4 -17.19 -9.09 -3.01
CA GLU A 4 -16.15 -9.02 -1.97
C GLU A 4 -14.89 -9.80 -2.35
N ILE A 5 -15.02 -10.92 -3.07
CA ILE A 5 -13.88 -11.65 -3.63
C ILE A 5 -13.13 -10.77 -4.61
N PHE A 6 -13.82 -10.11 -5.55
CA PHE A 6 -13.16 -9.18 -6.48
C PHE A 6 -12.50 -8.00 -5.77
N VAL A 7 -13.16 -7.43 -4.76
CA VAL A 7 -12.60 -6.35 -3.93
C VAL A 7 -11.37 -6.81 -3.17
N PHE A 8 -11.38 -8.02 -2.62
CA PHE A 8 -10.22 -8.61 -1.98
C PHE A 8 -9.06 -8.76 -2.96
N PHE A 9 -9.31 -9.30 -4.16
CA PHE A 9 -8.28 -9.43 -5.20
C PHE A 9 -7.73 -8.08 -5.66
N PHE A 10 -8.59 -7.06 -5.78
CA PHE A 10 -8.14 -5.70 -6.02
C PHE A 10 -7.24 -5.21 -4.88
N GLY A 11 -7.63 -5.45 -3.63
CA GLY A 11 -6.87 -5.05 -2.47
C GLY A 11 -5.50 -5.71 -2.36
N ILE A 12 -5.37 -7.01 -2.68
CA ILE A 12 -4.05 -7.68 -2.69
C ILE A 12 -3.15 -7.15 -3.81
N VAL A 13 -3.70 -6.76 -4.97
CA VAL A 13 -2.94 -6.12 -6.05
C VAL A 13 -2.41 -4.76 -5.61
N VAL A 14 -3.25 -3.95 -4.96
CA VAL A 14 -2.83 -2.70 -4.35
C VAL A 14 -1.75 -2.96 -3.29
N GLY A 15 -1.94 -3.93 -2.40
CA GLY A 15 -0.94 -4.31 -1.40
C GLY A 15 0.41 -4.72 -1.99
N SER A 16 0.42 -5.36 -3.16
CA SER A 16 1.65 -5.70 -3.87
C SER A 16 2.40 -4.45 -4.36
N PHE A 17 1.65 -3.43 -4.82
CA PHE A 17 2.23 -2.12 -5.10
C PHE A 17 2.72 -1.42 -3.81
N LEU A 18 2.02 -1.56 -2.68
CA LEU A 18 2.48 -0.99 -1.40
C LEU A 18 3.84 -1.57 -0.98
N ASN A 19 4.10 -2.86 -1.23
CA ASN A 19 5.44 -3.45 -1.01
C ASN A 19 6.53 -2.74 -1.83
N VAL A 20 6.23 -2.32 -3.07
CA VAL A 20 7.16 -1.53 -3.90
C VAL A 20 7.42 -0.17 -3.25
N CYS A 21 6.37 0.52 -2.80
CA CYS A 21 6.49 1.81 -2.11
C CYS A 21 7.34 1.69 -0.84
N ILE A 22 7.05 0.71 0.02
CA ILE A 22 7.79 0.45 1.28
C ILE A 22 9.28 0.23 1.00
N TYR A 23 9.62 -0.53 -0.04
CA TYR A 23 11.01 -0.80 -0.37
C TYR A 23 11.72 0.42 -1.00
N ARG A 24 11.06 1.14 -1.91
CA ARG A 24 11.69 2.15 -2.78
C ARG A 24 11.71 3.55 -2.19
N LEU A 25 10.66 3.98 -1.49
CA LEU A 25 10.55 5.35 -0.99
C LEU A 25 11.66 5.74 0.00
N PRO A 26 12.02 4.91 1.00
CA PRO A 26 13.12 5.23 1.92
C PRO A 26 14.50 5.30 1.25
N ARG A 27 14.62 4.70 0.06
CA ARG A 27 15.84 4.66 -0.76
C ARG A 27 15.85 5.72 -1.86
N SER A 28 14.85 6.60 -1.90
CA SER A 28 14.65 7.60 -2.97
C SER A 28 14.66 6.99 -4.38
N LEU A 29 14.22 5.74 -4.51
CA LEU A 29 14.12 5.06 -5.81
C LEU A 29 12.77 5.35 -6.45
N SER A 30 12.72 5.38 -7.78
CA SER A 30 11.47 5.56 -8.52
C SER A 30 10.53 4.38 -8.31
N ILE A 31 9.27 4.65 -7.98
CA ILE A 31 8.20 3.65 -7.84
C ILE A 31 7.68 3.14 -9.19
N VAL A 32 8.00 3.83 -10.29
CA VAL A 32 7.51 3.50 -11.65
C VAL A 32 8.54 2.69 -12.44
N HIS A 33 9.83 3.01 -12.32
CA HIS A 33 10.90 2.38 -13.10
C HIS A 33 12.15 2.14 -12.22
N PRO A 34 12.86 1.00 -12.33
CA PRO A 34 12.63 -0.16 -13.21
C PRO A 34 11.47 -1.05 -12.75
N ARG A 35 11.18 -2.13 -13.49
CA ARG A 35 10.18 -3.15 -13.11
C ARG A 35 10.54 -3.83 -11.78
N SER A 36 9.65 -4.66 -11.24
CA SER A 36 9.95 -5.46 -10.05
C SER A 36 11.19 -6.34 -10.29
N MET A 37 12.15 -6.32 -9.38
CA MET A 37 13.40 -7.09 -9.49
C MET A 37 13.67 -7.81 -8.18
N CYS A 38 14.35 -8.96 -8.26
CA CYS A 38 14.83 -9.65 -7.07
C CYS A 38 15.96 -8.82 -6.41
N PRO A 39 15.88 -8.52 -5.10
CA PRO A 39 16.91 -7.73 -4.41
C PRO A 39 18.25 -8.47 -4.28
N HIS A 40 18.27 -9.81 -4.42
CA HIS A 40 19.49 -10.61 -4.27
C HIS A 40 20.25 -10.80 -5.58
N CYS A 41 19.56 -11.02 -6.70
CA CYS A 41 20.22 -11.31 -7.99
C CYS A 41 20.00 -10.24 -9.06
N GLY A 42 19.19 -9.21 -8.78
CA GLY A 42 18.92 -8.11 -9.71
C GLY A 42 18.11 -8.47 -10.95
N LYS A 43 17.74 -9.75 -11.15
CA LYS A 43 16.90 -10.16 -12.28
C LYS A 43 15.48 -9.61 -12.12
N GLU A 44 14.91 -9.18 -13.24
CA GLU A 44 13.50 -8.82 -13.33
C GLU A 44 12.60 -10.00 -12.96
N ILE A 45 11.55 -9.71 -12.21
CA ILE A 45 10.52 -10.67 -11.84
C ILE A 45 9.51 -10.72 -12.99
N ALA A 46 9.28 -11.93 -13.53
CA ALA A 46 8.28 -12.13 -14.56
C ALA A 46 6.88 -11.77 -14.02
N PHE A 47 5.99 -11.28 -14.89
CA PHE A 47 4.67 -10.81 -14.47
C PHE A 47 3.85 -11.87 -13.71
N TYR A 48 3.98 -13.15 -14.09
CA TYR A 48 3.31 -14.28 -13.43
C TYR A 48 3.95 -14.69 -12.08
N ASP A 49 5.20 -14.30 -11.84
CA ASP A 49 5.87 -14.45 -10.54
C ASP A 49 5.59 -13.25 -9.62
N ASN A 50 4.89 -12.23 -10.14
CA ASN A 50 4.46 -11.02 -9.42
C ASN A 50 2.95 -11.05 -9.09
N ILE A 51 2.30 -12.22 -9.17
CA ILE A 51 0.88 -12.37 -8.79
C ILE A 51 0.81 -12.45 -7.25
N PRO A 52 0.13 -11.49 -6.59
CA PRO A 52 0.12 -11.37 -5.13
C PRO A 52 -0.34 -12.67 -4.46
N ILE A 53 0.31 -13.05 -3.35
CA ILE A 53 0.05 -14.23 -2.52
C ILE A 53 0.25 -15.58 -3.26
N LEU A 54 -0.31 -15.75 -4.45
CA LEU A 54 -0.28 -16.98 -5.24
C LEU A 54 1.15 -17.34 -5.68
N SER A 55 1.89 -16.37 -6.25
CA SER A 55 3.28 -16.61 -6.67
C SER A 55 4.17 -16.95 -5.48
N TYR A 56 3.89 -16.41 -4.29
CA TYR A 56 4.65 -16.72 -3.07
C TYR A 56 4.57 -18.20 -2.68
N PHE A 57 3.36 -18.77 -2.72
CA PHE A 57 3.14 -20.19 -2.43
C PHE A 57 3.66 -21.09 -3.56
N TYR A 58 3.40 -20.71 -4.82
CA TYR A 58 3.86 -21.47 -5.98
C TYR A 58 5.39 -21.57 -6.06
N LEU A 59 6.08 -20.46 -5.80
CA LEU A 59 7.54 -20.40 -5.75
C LEU A 59 8.14 -20.99 -4.47
N ARG A 60 7.32 -21.52 -3.55
CA ARG A 60 7.73 -22.07 -2.25
C ARG A 60 8.62 -21.10 -1.47
N ARG A 61 8.24 -19.80 -1.48
CA ARG A 61 8.97 -18.72 -0.80
C ARG A 61 10.39 -18.48 -1.32
N ARG A 62 10.74 -18.90 -2.54
CA ARG A 62 12.09 -18.74 -3.10
C ARG A 62 12.08 -18.05 -4.45
N CYS A 63 13.09 -17.22 -4.72
CA CYS A 63 13.27 -16.65 -6.05
C CYS A 63 13.54 -17.77 -7.06
N ARG A 64 12.86 -17.75 -8.22
CA ARG A 64 13.04 -18.71 -9.31
C ARG A 64 14.48 -18.78 -9.84
N HIS A 65 15.20 -17.66 -9.81
CA HIS A 65 16.53 -17.56 -10.44
C HIS A 65 17.69 -17.84 -9.49
N CYS A 66 17.63 -17.36 -8.25
CA CYS A 66 18.75 -17.50 -7.29
C CYS A 66 18.40 -18.33 -6.04
N GLY A 67 17.15 -18.77 -5.88
CA GLY A 67 16.72 -19.56 -4.72
C GLY A 67 16.63 -18.78 -3.40
N ALA A 68 16.94 -17.47 -3.40
CA ALA A 68 16.88 -16.62 -2.22
C ALA A 68 15.46 -16.59 -1.62
N THR A 69 15.37 -16.62 -0.30
CA THR A 69 14.09 -16.69 0.42
C THR A 69 13.36 -15.35 0.38
N ILE A 70 12.08 -15.39 0.00
CA ILE A 70 11.18 -14.24 0.01
C ILE A 70 10.55 -14.13 1.41
N SER A 71 10.66 -12.96 2.03
CA SER A 71 10.13 -12.71 3.37
C SER A 71 8.60 -12.87 3.41
N LEU A 72 8.07 -13.42 4.51
CA LEU A 72 6.63 -13.56 4.76
C LEU A 72 5.91 -12.20 4.86
N ARG A 73 6.67 -11.12 5.05
CA ARG A 73 6.16 -9.75 5.09
C ARG A 73 5.43 -9.36 3.80
N TYR A 74 5.94 -9.78 2.64
CA TYR A 74 5.34 -9.46 1.33
C TYR A 74 3.90 -9.95 1.21
N PRO A 75 3.61 -11.27 1.33
CA PRO A 75 2.24 -11.77 1.26
C PRO A 75 1.37 -11.31 2.43
N LEU A 76 1.96 -10.99 3.58
CA LEU A 76 1.22 -10.44 4.73
C LEU A 76 0.67 -9.04 4.42
N ILE A 77 1.48 -8.14 3.86
CA ILE A 77 1.04 -6.80 3.46
C ILE A 77 -0.05 -6.90 2.39
N GLU A 78 0.13 -7.77 1.40
CA GLU A 78 -0.87 -8.04 0.37
C GLU A 78 -2.21 -8.48 0.98
N PHE A 79 -2.16 -9.48 1.87
CA PHE A 79 -3.34 -10.01 2.54
C PHE A 79 -4.06 -8.97 3.41
N VAL A 80 -3.31 -8.22 4.23
CA VAL A 80 -3.85 -7.15 5.09
C VAL A 80 -4.50 -6.04 4.26
N SER A 81 -3.87 -5.64 3.15
CA SER A 81 -4.46 -4.67 2.22
C SER A 81 -5.78 -5.19 1.61
N GLY A 82 -5.81 -6.48 1.24
CA GLY A 82 -7.03 -7.15 0.79
C GLY A 82 -8.16 -7.13 1.82
N LEU A 83 -7.84 -7.43 3.09
CA LEU A 83 -8.81 -7.38 4.18
C LEU A 83 -9.35 -5.96 4.42
N PHE A 84 -8.49 -4.94 4.39
CA PHE A 84 -8.94 -3.55 4.51
C PHE A 84 -9.79 -3.11 3.33
N ALA A 85 -9.49 -3.55 2.11
CA ALA A 85 -10.33 -3.27 0.94
C ALA A 85 -11.75 -3.80 1.15
N VAL A 86 -11.87 -5.06 1.61
CA VAL A 86 -13.18 -5.67 1.92
C VAL A 86 -13.87 -4.93 3.07
N ALA A 87 -13.16 -4.63 4.15
CA ALA A 87 -13.74 -3.94 5.31
C ALA A 87 -14.32 -2.55 4.94
N VAL A 88 -13.57 -1.79 4.14
CA VAL A 88 -14.02 -0.48 3.64
C VAL A 88 -15.21 -0.64 2.70
N PHE A 89 -15.16 -1.60 1.78
CA PHE A 89 -16.27 -1.87 0.87
C PHE A 89 -17.53 -2.32 1.59
N SER A 90 -17.43 -3.18 2.62
CA SER A 90 -18.58 -3.62 3.41
C SER A 90 -19.24 -2.47 4.18
N ARG A 91 -18.49 -1.40 4.50
CA ARG A 91 -19.02 -0.25 5.25
C ARG A 91 -19.54 0.87 4.34
N TYR A 92 -18.85 1.16 3.25
CA TYR A 92 -19.08 2.33 2.40
C TYR A 92 -19.54 1.99 0.99
N GLY A 93 -19.55 0.70 0.61
CA GLY A 93 -19.83 0.24 -0.75
C GLY A 93 -18.83 0.79 -1.78
N LEU A 94 -19.25 0.78 -3.05
CA LEU A 94 -18.57 1.48 -4.15
C LEU A 94 -18.91 2.98 -4.10
N SER A 95 -18.29 3.70 -3.16
CA SER A 95 -18.44 5.15 -3.00
C SER A 95 -17.10 5.87 -3.08
N LEU A 96 -17.13 7.15 -3.44
CA LEU A 96 -15.94 8.00 -3.42
C LEU A 96 -15.33 8.08 -2.02
N GLU A 97 -16.18 8.13 -0.98
CA GLU A 97 -15.74 8.08 0.42
C GLU A 97 -14.96 6.81 0.73
N GLY A 98 -15.47 5.63 0.34
CA GLY A 98 -14.76 4.38 0.52
C GLY A 98 -13.40 4.38 -0.19
N LEU A 99 -13.32 4.93 -1.40
CA LEU A 99 -12.06 5.05 -2.13
C LEU A 99 -11.04 5.94 -1.39
N PHE A 100 -11.47 7.10 -0.87
CA PHE A 100 -10.61 7.98 -0.09
C PHE A 100 -10.12 7.32 1.21
N ILE A 101 -11.01 6.64 1.93
CA ILE A 101 -10.65 5.94 3.17
C ILE A 101 -9.68 4.80 2.87
N TYR A 102 -9.91 4.03 1.81
CA TYR A 102 -8.99 2.96 1.43
C TYR A 102 -7.63 3.48 0.98
N ALA A 103 -7.58 4.60 0.25
CA ALA A 103 -6.33 5.26 -0.12
C ALA A 103 -5.57 5.75 1.11
N LEU A 104 -6.26 6.34 2.10
CA LEU A 104 -5.67 6.74 3.36
C LEU A 104 -5.11 5.55 4.14
N ILE A 105 -5.88 4.46 4.28
CA ILE A 105 -5.41 3.22 4.94
C ILE A 105 -4.19 2.66 4.21
N SER A 106 -4.19 2.68 2.88
CA SER A 106 -3.05 2.21 2.07
C SER A 106 -1.80 3.07 2.31
N ALA A 107 -1.94 4.39 2.41
CA ALA A 107 -0.85 5.30 2.75
C ALA A 107 -0.32 5.05 4.17
N LEU A 108 -1.22 4.88 5.14
CA LEU A 108 -0.86 4.57 6.53
C LEU A 108 -0.17 3.21 6.68
N LEU A 109 -0.58 2.21 5.90
CA LEU A 109 0.13 0.93 5.84
C LEU A 109 1.57 1.12 5.37
N VAL A 110 1.78 1.86 4.29
CA VAL A 110 3.14 2.15 3.78
C VAL A 110 3.97 2.89 4.84
N ILE A 111 3.41 3.94 5.45
CA ILE A 111 4.08 4.71 6.51
C ILE A 111 4.44 3.81 7.68
N THR A 112 3.51 3.02 8.20
CA THR A 112 3.72 2.12 9.34
C THR A 112 4.89 1.16 9.08
N PHE A 113 4.93 0.55 7.90
CA PHE A 113 5.96 -0.40 7.56
C PHE A 113 7.33 0.26 7.28
N ILE A 114 7.35 1.48 6.76
CA ILE A 114 8.59 2.25 6.62
C ILE A 114 9.09 2.68 8.01
N ASP A 115 8.20 3.14 8.89
CA ASP A 115 8.55 3.56 10.24
C ASP A 115 9.12 2.40 11.08
N ILE A 116 8.54 1.20 10.97
CA ILE A 116 9.08 -0.01 11.61
C ILE A 116 10.53 -0.30 11.17
N ASP A 117 10.85 -0.10 9.90
CA ASP A 117 12.17 -0.42 9.35
C ASP A 117 13.22 0.68 9.56
N TYR A 118 12.79 1.94 9.41
CA TYR A 118 13.68 3.10 9.29
C TYR A 118 13.45 4.17 10.37
N ARG A 119 12.33 4.12 11.09
CA ARG A 119 11.88 5.15 12.05
C ARG A 119 11.78 6.54 11.42
N ILE A 120 11.29 6.58 10.17
CA ILE A 120 11.07 7.81 9.41
C ILE A 120 9.65 7.82 8.86
N ILE A 121 9.09 9.02 8.72
CA ILE A 121 7.82 9.25 8.02
C ILE A 121 8.17 9.94 6.69
N PRO A 122 7.94 9.30 5.53
CA PRO A 122 8.29 9.89 4.24
C PRO A 122 7.45 11.12 3.90
N ASP A 123 8.09 12.27 3.81
CA ASP A 123 7.50 13.55 3.37
C ASP A 123 6.74 13.47 2.05
N VAL A 124 7.20 12.62 1.13
CA VAL A 124 6.57 12.34 -0.16
C VAL A 124 5.17 11.72 -0.04
N ILE A 125 4.83 11.15 1.13
CA ILE A 125 3.48 10.68 1.45
C ILE A 125 2.77 11.71 2.33
N THR A 126 3.47 12.26 3.33
CA THR A 126 2.89 13.16 4.34
C THR A 126 2.38 14.46 3.75
N TYR A 127 3.19 15.20 2.97
CA TYR A 127 2.77 16.50 2.44
C TYR A 127 1.57 16.40 1.49
N PRO A 128 1.54 15.48 0.51
CA PRO A 128 0.34 15.28 -0.30
C PRO A 128 -0.86 14.84 0.54
N GLY A 129 -0.63 14.01 1.57
CA GLY A 129 -1.68 13.56 2.50
C GLY A 129 -2.33 14.71 3.26
N ILE A 130 -1.54 15.67 3.75
CA ILE A 130 -2.04 16.88 4.42
C ILE A 130 -2.93 17.70 3.47
N VAL A 131 -2.46 17.91 2.23
CA VAL A 131 -3.21 18.67 1.22
C VAL A 131 -4.54 17.99 0.90
N VAL A 132 -4.52 16.69 0.59
CA VAL A 132 -5.74 15.92 0.29
C VAL A 132 -6.70 15.89 1.49
N GLY A 133 -6.16 15.70 2.70
CA GLY A 133 -6.93 15.71 3.94
C GLY A 133 -7.64 17.05 4.16
N PHE A 134 -6.92 18.16 4.00
CA PHE A 134 -7.49 19.51 4.15
C PHE A 134 -8.63 19.77 3.17
N PHE A 135 -8.43 19.48 1.88
CA PHE A 135 -9.50 19.65 0.88
C PHE A 135 -10.67 18.72 1.12
N SER A 136 -10.44 17.50 1.61
CA SER A 136 -11.52 16.59 1.98
C SER A 136 -12.34 17.13 3.16
N SER A 137 -11.74 17.84 4.13
CA SER A 137 -12.46 18.47 5.25
C SER A 137 -13.46 19.52 4.76
N ILE A 138 -13.10 20.30 3.75
CA ILE A 138 -13.95 21.35 3.19
C ILE A 138 -15.18 20.73 2.50
N VAL A 139 -14.99 19.62 1.78
CA VAL A 139 -16.08 18.95 1.04
C VAL A 139 -17.05 18.22 1.98
N ARG A 140 -16.59 17.80 3.17
CA ARG A 140 -17.33 16.94 4.10
C ARG A 140 -17.98 17.69 5.26
N ASP A 141 -17.99 19.02 5.22
CA ASP A 141 -18.51 19.91 6.27
C ASP A 141 -17.90 19.67 7.67
N ILE A 142 -16.74 19.00 7.71
CA ILE A 142 -15.92 18.87 8.91
C ILE A 142 -15.31 20.25 9.15
N SER A 143 -15.45 20.78 10.37
CA SER A 143 -15.01 22.12 10.76
C SER A 143 -13.58 22.39 10.25
N TYR A 144 -13.47 23.12 9.13
CA TYR A 144 -12.17 23.42 8.51
C TYR A 144 -11.23 24.13 9.49
N LYS A 145 -11.79 24.78 10.51
CA LYS A 145 -11.06 25.40 11.62
C LYS A 145 -10.29 24.37 12.43
N GLU A 146 -10.90 23.22 12.74
CA GLU A 146 -10.24 22.12 13.46
C GLU A 146 -9.13 21.49 12.61
N SER A 147 -9.39 21.30 11.32
CA SER A 147 -8.38 20.81 10.37
C SER A 147 -7.21 21.78 10.23
N LEU A 148 -7.47 23.09 10.16
CA LEU A 148 -6.44 24.12 10.11
C LEU A 148 -5.63 24.19 11.41
N THR A 149 -6.29 24.10 12.57
CA THR A 149 -5.59 24.04 13.86
C THR A 149 -4.70 22.81 13.97
N GLY A 150 -5.14 21.65 13.47
CA GLY A 150 -4.32 20.44 13.45
C GLY A 150 -3.06 20.60 12.58
N ILE A 151 -3.19 21.20 11.39
CA ILE A 151 -2.03 21.46 10.52
C ILE A 151 -1.00 22.39 11.17
N ILE A 152 -1.47 23.42 11.89
CA ILE A 152 -0.58 24.42 12.51
C ILE A 152 0.10 23.88 13.76
N LEU A 153 -0.62 23.11 14.59
CA LEU A 153 -0.12 22.65 15.89
C LEU A 153 0.69 21.36 15.81
N GLY A 154 0.49 20.54 14.76
CA GLY A 154 1.14 19.24 14.61
C GLY A 154 0.36 18.12 15.29
#